data_AF-A0A6B3HWZ4-F1
#
_entry.id   AF-A0A6B3HWZ4-F1
#
_cell.length_a   1.000
_cell.length_b   1.000
_cell.length_c   1.000
_cell.angle_alpha   90.00
_cell.angle_beta   90.00
_cell.angle_gamma   90.00
#
_symmetry.space_group_name_H-M   'P 1'
#
loop_
_entity.id
_entity.type
_entity.pdbx_description
1 polymer ?
#
loop_
_entity_poly.entity_id
_entity_poly.type
_entity_poly.pdbx_seq_one_letter_code
_entity_poly.pdbx_strand_id
1 'polypeptide(L)'
;LPATTAQAASRTVQGGRLDWGIKSSFQSYVTGPIAQGSWSLTGGAATVGGSQFRFHSANGSYDPATGAFSSGFSGGVHFTGHKKADGTNELDLTIGRPTIRISGGSGTLFADMVSKERGTGKVTNRSQVPLATLALGGINMKGGSTPIALSNVPTTLTSQGASAFAGYYTAGTPLDPISLSVDTKGAAEPKPAPSEKKDEDAEKDAEKDKAKKKAEKEKAGRFEDAAVDWGVRRTFREYVTGSIGQGKWTLADGAEDGGALFRFAQGKGTYDAKKQTLDAGFDGSIHFTGAHDLDLKFAGVTVAVAKGEGTLSADVTSAGTTREDVPLITFVAKDFAPKDGLAVLTEAPATLTEDGSKAFGSM
;
A
#
# COMPACT_ATOMS: atom_id res chain seq x y z
N LEU A 1 41.13 -21.69 1.73
CA LEU A 1 40.00 -21.37 0.83
C LEU A 1 39.62 -19.93 1.10
N PRO A 2 39.63 -19.01 0.11
CA PRO A 2 39.16 -17.65 0.34
C PRO A 2 37.66 -17.67 0.61
N ALA A 3 37.19 -16.80 1.51
CA ALA A 3 35.79 -16.67 1.87
C ALA A 3 34.96 -16.27 0.64
N THR A 4 33.96 -17.08 0.30
CA THR A 4 32.94 -16.74 -0.69
C THR A 4 32.23 -15.49 -0.19
N THR A 5 32.39 -14.35 -0.89
CA THR A 5 31.58 -13.16 -0.64
C THR A 5 30.12 -13.54 -0.84
N ALA A 6 29.33 -13.52 0.23
CA ALA A 6 27.90 -13.77 0.18
C ALA A 6 27.26 -12.70 -0.72
N GLN A 7 26.87 -13.11 -1.93
CA GLN A 7 26.18 -12.25 -2.87
C GLN A 7 24.71 -12.19 -2.43
N ALA A 8 24.25 -11.01 -2.00
CA ALA A 8 22.86 -10.84 -1.62
C ALA A 8 21.97 -11.10 -2.85
N ALA A 9 21.08 -12.08 -2.74
CA ALA A 9 20.19 -12.46 -3.84
C ALA A 9 19.19 -11.33 -4.14
N SER A 10 18.79 -11.21 -5.41
CA SER A 10 17.70 -10.32 -5.81
C SER A 10 16.41 -10.68 -5.06
N ARG A 11 15.70 -9.66 -4.60
CA ARG A 11 14.44 -9.74 -3.87
C ARG A 11 13.28 -9.42 -4.81
N THR A 12 12.18 -10.14 -4.64
CA THR A 12 10.94 -9.85 -5.38
C THR A 12 10.22 -8.70 -4.69
N VAL A 13 9.81 -7.68 -5.44
CA VAL A 13 8.89 -6.65 -4.93
C VAL A 13 7.47 -7.20 -5.00
N GLN A 14 6.76 -7.19 -3.88
CA GLN A 14 5.40 -7.69 -3.78
C GLN A 14 4.63 -6.92 -2.70
N GLY A 15 3.76 -6.02 -3.13
CA GLY A 15 3.04 -5.11 -2.24
C GLY A 15 3.77 -3.78 -2.09
N GLY A 16 2.99 -2.72 -1.90
CA GLY A 16 3.50 -1.35 -1.85
C GLY A 16 2.70 -0.37 -2.69
N ARG A 17 3.17 0.87 -2.69
CA ARG A 17 2.45 2.05 -3.19
C ARG A 17 3.36 3.11 -3.80
N LEU A 18 2.79 3.91 -4.70
CA LEU A 18 3.37 5.10 -5.29
C LEU A 18 2.38 6.26 -5.16
N ASP A 19 2.83 7.35 -4.55
CA ASP A 19 2.08 8.59 -4.39
C ASP A 19 2.63 9.65 -5.33
N TRP A 20 1.75 10.23 -6.15
CA TRP A 20 2.13 11.20 -7.15
C TRP A 20 0.95 12.12 -7.52
N GLY A 21 1.17 13.43 -7.49
CA GLY A 21 0.16 14.43 -7.88
C GLY A 21 0.07 14.69 -9.39
N ILE A 22 0.84 14.00 -10.23
CA ILE A 22 1.07 14.38 -11.64
C ILE A 22 1.74 15.76 -11.74
N LYS A 23 0.94 16.82 -11.58
CA LYS A 23 1.37 18.21 -11.52
C LYS A 23 0.26 19.03 -10.86
N SER A 24 0.53 19.66 -9.73
CA SER A 24 -0.48 20.37 -8.93
C SER A 24 -1.16 21.48 -9.74
N SER A 25 -0.39 22.26 -10.50
CA SER A 25 -0.93 23.31 -11.37
C SER A 25 -1.82 22.78 -12.50
N PHE A 26 -1.58 21.54 -12.98
CA PHE A 26 -2.43 20.91 -13.99
C PHE A 26 -3.77 20.51 -13.38
N GLN A 27 -3.76 19.91 -12.18
CA GLN A 27 -4.98 19.57 -11.47
C GLN A 27 -5.84 20.82 -11.22
N SER A 28 -5.24 21.90 -10.68
CA SER A 28 -5.94 23.17 -10.45
C SER A 28 -6.51 23.77 -11.73
N TYR A 29 -5.81 23.62 -12.86
CA TYR A 29 -6.31 24.06 -14.15
C TYR A 29 -7.54 23.24 -14.59
N VAL A 30 -7.45 21.91 -14.51
CA VAL A 30 -8.54 20.98 -14.91
C VAL A 30 -9.79 21.24 -14.08
N THR A 31 -9.68 21.32 -12.75
CA THR A 31 -10.83 21.54 -11.86
C THR A 31 -11.23 23.02 -11.72
N GLY A 32 -10.46 23.92 -12.34
CA GLY A 32 -10.66 25.36 -12.25
C GLY A 32 -11.68 25.89 -13.25
N PRO A 33 -11.97 27.22 -13.19
CA PRO A 33 -13.01 27.83 -14.01
C PRO A 33 -12.68 27.88 -15.51
N ILE A 34 -11.43 27.63 -15.90
CA ILE A 34 -10.97 27.68 -17.29
C ILE A 34 -11.30 26.37 -18.01
N ALA A 35 -10.86 25.22 -17.49
CA ALA A 35 -11.14 23.94 -18.11
C ALA A 35 -12.52 23.40 -17.71
N GLN A 36 -13.07 23.80 -16.56
CA GLN A 36 -14.36 23.34 -16.03
C GLN A 36 -14.51 21.82 -16.07
N GLY A 37 -13.40 21.16 -15.76
CA GLY A 37 -13.23 19.73 -15.89
C GLY A 37 -13.30 19.00 -14.56
N SER A 38 -12.96 17.72 -14.64
CA SER A 38 -12.87 16.84 -13.48
C SER A 38 -11.83 15.75 -13.72
N TRP A 39 -11.54 15.01 -12.67
CA TRP A 39 -10.80 13.77 -12.78
C TRP A 39 -11.55 12.63 -12.11
N SER A 40 -11.26 11.41 -12.54
CA SER A 40 -11.78 10.18 -11.95
C SER A 40 -10.65 9.17 -11.78
N LEU A 41 -10.79 8.28 -10.80
CA LEU A 41 -9.81 7.25 -10.51
C LEU A 41 -10.26 5.92 -11.13
N THR A 42 -9.30 5.18 -11.66
CA THR A 42 -9.51 3.89 -12.30
C THR A 42 -8.56 2.85 -11.73
N GLY A 43 -8.90 1.57 -11.90
CA GLY A 43 -8.01 0.46 -11.56
C GLY A 43 -7.57 0.42 -10.10
N GLY A 44 -8.43 0.86 -9.17
CA GLY A 44 -8.17 0.83 -7.72
C GLY A 44 -7.37 2.02 -7.16
N ALA A 45 -7.01 3.01 -7.98
CA ALA A 45 -6.34 4.21 -7.49
C ALA A 45 -7.17 4.98 -6.45
N ALA A 46 -6.47 5.64 -5.52
CA ALA A 46 -7.05 6.43 -4.43
C ALA A 46 -6.42 7.84 -4.38
N THR A 47 -6.95 8.71 -3.52
CA THR A 47 -6.34 10.00 -3.18
C THR A 47 -5.63 9.97 -1.83
N VAL A 48 -4.63 10.83 -1.65
CA VAL A 48 -4.00 11.14 -0.36
C VAL A 48 -3.75 12.65 -0.27
N GLY A 49 -3.99 13.24 0.91
CA GLY A 49 -3.70 14.66 1.15
C GLY A 49 -4.45 15.62 0.23
N GLY A 50 -5.62 15.22 -0.27
CA GLY A 50 -6.50 16.00 -1.16
C GLY A 50 -5.99 16.27 -2.58
N SER A 51 -4.69 16.08 -2.86
CA SER A 51 -4.05 16.54 -4.10
C SER A 51 -3.06 15.54 -4.70
N GLN A 52 -2.82 14.40 -4.08
CA GLN A 52 -1.99 13.33 -4.64
C GLN A 52 -2.83 12.12 -4.98
N PHE A 53 -2.47 11.46 -6.07
CA PHE A 53 -3.02 10.17 -6.44
C PHE A 53 -2.12 9.06 -5.94
N ARG A 54 -2.74 7.94 -5.60
CA ARG A 54 -2.10 6.79 -5.02
C ARG A 54 -2.34 5.58 -5.89
N PHE A 55 -1.25 5.02 -6.35
CA PHE A 55 -1.15 3.79 -7.12
C PHE A 55 -0.67 2.68 -6.18
N HIS A 56 -1.22 1.47 -6.34
CA HIS A 56 -1.07 0.38 -5.38
C HIS A 56 -0.48 -0.87 -6.04
N SER A 57 -0.39 -1.97 -5.27
CA SER A 57 -0.04 -3.30 -5.78
C SER A 57 1.28 -3.32 -6.54
N ALA A 58 2.29 -2.73 -5.90
CA ALA A 58 3.67 -2.76 -6.36
C ALA A 58 4.11 -4.19 -6.65
N ASN A 59 4.70 -4.42 -7.83
CA ASN A 59 5.25 -5.69 -8.22
C ASN A 59 6.52 -5.49 -9.05
N GLY A 60 7.50 -6.36 -8.86
CA GLY A 60 8.75 -6.31 -9.62
C GLY A 60 9.93 -6.89 -8.88
N SER A 61 11.08 -6.22 -8.94
CA SER A 61 12.34 -6.72 -8.42
C SER A 61 13.20 -5.63 -7.80
N TYR A 62 14.01 -6.05 -6.84
CA TYR A 62 15.00 -5.22 -6.17
C TYR A 62 16.29 -6.02 -5.96
N ASP A 63 17.41 -5.49 -6.41
CA ASP A 63 18.73 -6.08 -6.17
C ASP A 63 19.48 -5.23 -5.12
N PRO A 64 19.63 -5.72 -3.88
CA PRO A 64 20.31 -4.97 -2.83
C PRO A 64 21.82 -4.82 -3.07
N ALA A 65 22.46 -5.67 -3.88
CA ALA A 65 23.89 -5.57 -4.15
C ALA A 65 24.21 -4.41 -5.11
N THR A 66 23.39 -4.26 -6.16
CA THR A 66 23.58 -3.22 -7.18
C THR A 66 22.75 -1.96 -6.91
N GLY A 67 21.65 -2.08 -6.14
CA GLY A 67 20.63 -1.07 -5.97
C GLY A 67 19.68 -0.95 -7.16
N ALA A 68 19.71 -1.91 -8.10
CA ALA A 68 18.77 -1.94 -9.21
C ALA A 68 17.36 -2.22 -8.68
N PHE A 69 16.40 -1.41 -9.12
CA PHE A 69 15.01 -1.48 -8.68
C PHE A 69 14.07 -1.32 -9.86
N SER A 70 13.06 -2.17 -9.95
CA SER A 70 11.97 -2.05 -10.92
C SER A 70 10.67 -2.42 -10.25
N SER A 71 9.71 -1.51 -10.21
CA SER A 71 8.39 -1.78 -9.66
C SER A 71 7.29 -1.12 -10.48
N GLY A 72 6.37 -1.92 -10.98
CA GLY A 72 5.10 -1.46 -11.56
C GLY A 72 4.02 -1.34 -10.50
N PHE A 73 3.12 -0.39 -10.67
CA PHE A 73 1.97 -0.15 -9.78
C PHE A 73 0.67 -0.14 -10.59
N SER A 74 -0.40 -0.60 -9.96
CA SER A 74 -1.77 -0.56 -10.48
C SER A 74 -2.44 0.78 -10.20
N GLY A 75 -3.49 1.07 -10.96
CA GLY A 75 -4.26 2.29 -10.85
C GLY A 75 -4.07 3.25 -12.01
N GLY A 76 -4.99 4.21 -12.12
CA GLY A 76 -4.97 5.25 -13.13
C GLY A 76 -5.82 6.44 -12.74
N VAL A 77 -5.56 7.57 -13.41
CA VAL A 77 -6.30 8.82 -13.27
C VAL A 77 -6.71 9.28 -14.66
N HIS A 78 -7.99 9.57 -14.82
CA HIS A 78 -8.56 10.09 -16.05
C HIS A 78 -9.02 11.52 -15.84
N PHE A 79 -8.47 12.46 -16.60
CA PHE A 79 -8.79 13.87 -16.59
C PHE A 79 -9.62 14.23 -17.81
N THR A 80 -10.67 15.00 -17.60
CA THR A 80 -11.49 15.59 -18.66
C THR A 80 -11.68 17.09 -18.44
N GLY A 81 -11.82 17.87 -19.51
CA GLY A 81 -12.07 19.30 -19.44
C GLY A 81 -12.31 19.91 -20.82
N HIS A 82 -12.66 21.19 -20.85
CA HIS A 82 -13.09 21.90 -22.06
C HIS A 82 -14.24 21.18 -22.76
N LYS A 83 -15.35 21.02 -22.04
CA LYS A 83 -16.55 20.40 -22.58
C LYS A 83 -17.12 21.29 -23.69
N LYS A 84 -17.29 20.73 -24.88
CA LYS A 84 -17.86 21.37 -26.06
C LYS A 84 -19.38 21.20 -26.09
N ALA A 85 -20.04 21.99 -26.92
CA ALA A 85 -21.50 21.95 -27.09
C ALA A 85 -22.02 20.58 -27.59
N ASP A 86 -21.20 19.83 -28.32
CA ASP A 86 -21.49 18.46 -28.77
C ASP A 86 -21.34 17.39 -27.67
N GLY A 87 -21.02 17.80 -26.44
CA GLY A 87 -20.84 16.92 -25.29
C GLY A 87 -19.45 16.28 -25.18
N THR A 88 -18.56 16.50 -26.15
CA THR A 88 -17.19 15.97 -26.11
C THR A 88 -16.26 16.86 -25.29
N ASN A 89 -15.18 16.28 -24.75
CA ASN A 89 -14.12 17.03 -24.09
C ASN A 89 -12.94 17.27 -25.04
N GLU A 90 -12.38 18.48 -25.04
CA GLU A 90 -11.13 18.77 -25.74
C GLU A 90 -9.91 18.26 -24.96
N LEU A 91 -9.94 18.39 -23.64
CA LEU A 91 -8.98 17.76 -22.75
C LEU A 91 -9.52 16.39 -22.35
N ASP A 92 -8.81 15.34 -22.75
CA ASP A 92 -9.08 13.96 -22.36
C ASP A 92 -7.73 13.24 -22.22
N LEU A 93 -7.36 12.92 -20.99
CA LEU A 93 -6.05 12.39 -20.64
C LEU A 93 -6.20 11.30 -19.58
N THR A 94 -5.77 10.08 -19.91
CA THR A 94 -5.58 9.01 -18.94
C THR A 94 -4.10 8.75 -18.72
N ILE A 95 -3.72 8.70 -17.44
CA ILE A 95 -2.40 8.27 -16.98
C ILE A 95 -2.61 7.06 -16.08
N GLY A 96 -1.98 5.93 -16.39
CA GLY A 96 -2.13 4.73 -15.59
C GLY A 96 -0.92 3.81 -15.60
N ARG A 97 -0.97 2.79 -14.76
CA ARG A 97 0.05 1.75 -14.60
C ARG A 97 1.48 2.32 -14.51
N PRO A 98 1.76 3.21 -13.55
CA PRO A 98 3.09 3.78 -13.44
C PRO A 98 4.12 2.72 -13.05
N THR A 99 5.34 2.85 -13.58
CA THR A 99 6.46 1.96 -13.26
C THR A 99 7.67 2.79 -12.92
N ILE A 100 8.33 2.49 -11.80
CA ILE A 100 9.61 3.08 -11.43
C ILE A 100 10.70 2.11 -11.82
N ARG A 101 11.72 2.60 -12.56
CA ARG A 101 12.97 1.86 -12.77
C ARG A 101 14.14 2.70 -12.31
N ILE A 102 15.01 2.12 -11.51
CA ILE A 102 16.24 2.73 -11.01
C ILE A 102 17.40 1.77 -11.32
N SER A 103 18.44 2.31 -11.94
CA SER A 103 19.68 1.58 -12.20
C SER A 103 20.84 2.57 -12.32
N GLY A 104 22.02 2.19 -11.82
CA GLY A 104 23.22 3.04 -11.92
C GLY A 104 23.05 4.45 -11.35
N GLY A 105 22.24 4.61 -10.29
CA GLY A 105 21.96 5.90 -9.66
C GLY A 105 21.02 6.83 -10.44
N SER A 106 20.46 6.37 -11.56
CA SER A 106 19.45 7.10 -12.35
C SER A 106 18.09 6.43 -12.20
N GLY A 107 17.04 7.24 -12.11
CA GLY A 107 15.67 6.75 -12.03
C GLY A 107 14.77 7.33 -13.11
N THR A 108 13.81 6.54 -13.56
CA THR A 108 12.78 6.95 -14.53
C THR A 108 11.42 6.46 -14.08
N LEU A 109 10.44 7.37 -14.10
CA LEU A 109 9.01 7.07 -14.00
C LEU A 109 8.47 6.83 -15.41
N PHE A 110 7.89 5.66 -15.62
CA PHE A 110 7.15 5.29 -16.83
C PHE A 110 5.65 5.31 -16.53
N ALA A 111 4.82 5.55 -17.53
CA ALA A 111 3.37 5.38 -17.42
C ALA A 111 2.73 5.07 -18.77
N ASP A 112 1.54 4.49 -18.72
CA ASP A 112 0.67 4.36 -19.88
C ASP A 112 -0.15 5.63 -20.04
N MET A 113 -0.17 6.15 -21.27
CA MET A 113 -0.71 7.45 -21.62
C MET A 113 -1.74 7.29 -22.74
N VAL A 114 -2.98 7.68 -22.46
CA VAL A 114 -3.99 7.92 -23.51
C VAL A 114 -4.28 9.41 -23.51
N SER A 115 -3.99 10.09 -24.61
CA SER A 115 -4.13 11.55 -24.69
C SER A 115 -4.78 11.98 -25.99
N LYS A 116 -5.71 12.94 -25.88
CA LYS A 116 -6.34 13.62 -27.00
C LYS A 116 -5.62 14.94 -27.31
N GLU A 117 -5.19 15.09 -28.55
CA GLU A 117 -4.50 16.28 -29.02
C GLU A 117 -5.46 17.48 -29.18
N ARG A 118 -5.00 18.65 -28.72
CA ARG A 118 -5.75 19.91 -28.84
C ARG A 118 -5.96 20.29 -30.31
N GLY A 119 -7.13 20.80 -30.65
CA GLY A 119 -7.45 21.22 -32.02
C GLY A 119 -7.77 20.07 -32.98
N THR A 120 -6.87 19.09 -33.16
CA THR A 120 -7.08 17.96 -34.09
C THR A 120 -8.05 16.91 -33.54
N GLY A 121 -8.12 16.77 -32.20
CA GLY A 121 -8.93 15.74 -31.54
C GLY A 121 -8.39 14.32 -31.69
N LYS A 122 -7.19 14.14 -32.28
CA LYS A 122 -6.57 12.83 -32.47
C LYS A 122 -6.22 12.21 -31.12
N VAL A 123 -6.65 10.98 -30.91
CA VAL A 123 -6.31 10.20 -29.71
C VAL A 123 -5.05 9.38 -29.97
N THR A 124 -4.11 9.42 -29.03
CA THR A 124 -2.93 8.56 -29.01
C THR A 124 -2.95 7.68 -27.78
N ASN A 125 -2.53 6.42 -27.93
CA ASN A 125 -2.37 5.47 -26.85
C ASN A 125 -0.93 4.95 -26.88
N ARG A 126 -0.18 5.17 -25.80
CA ARG A 126 1.23 4.77 -25.68
C ARG A 126 1.44 4.10 -24.33
N SER A 127 2.01 2.90 -24.35
CA SER A 127 2.32 2.16 -23.13
C SER A 127 3.76 2.41 -22.67
N GLN A 128 3.94 2.50 -21.37
CA GLN A 128 5.21 2.65 -20.65
C GLN A 128 6.09 3.72 -21.29
N VAL A 129 5.50 4.90 -21.51
CA VAL A 129 6.24 6.09 -21.94
C VAL A 129 7.24 6.44 -20.84
N PRO A 130 8.52 6.70 -21.15
CA PRO A 130 9.49 7.21 -20.18
C PRO A 130 9.11 8.64 -19.81
N LEU A 131 8.19 8.79 -18.85
CA LEU A 131 7.43 10.01 -18.65
C LEU A 131 8.28 11.09 -17.97
N ALA A 132 8.99 10.72 -16.91
CA ALA A 132 9.81 11.66 -16.15
C ALA A 132 11.10 11.01 -15.63
N THR A 133 12.17 11.79 -15.54
CA THR A 133 13.37 11.40 -14.79
C THR A 133 13.17 11.67 -13.30
N LEU A 134 13.81 10.85 -12.46
CA LEU A 134 13.81 10.98 -11.01
C LEU A 134 15.13 11.56 -10.54
N ALA A 135 15.10 12.65 -9.77
CA ALA A 135 16.28 13.24 -9.18
C ALA A 135 16.61 12.50 -7.86
N LEU A 136 17.36 11.41 -7.96
CA LEU A 136 17.70 10.57 -6.80
C LEU A 136 18.72 11.20 -5.85
N GLY A 137 19.40 12.30 -6.21
CA GLY A 137 20.21 13.08 -5.27
C GLY A 137 21.31 12.31 -4.52
N GLY A 138 21.81 11.20 -5.07
CA GLY A 138 22.78 10.33 -4.39
C GLY A 138 22.19 9.33 -3.39
N ILE A 139 20.85 9.16 -3.37
CA ILE A 139 20.19 8.10 -2.60
C ILE A 139 20.85 6.75 -2.93
N ASN A 140 21.42 6.13 -1.91
CA ASN A 140 22.03 4.81 -2.04
C ASN A 140 20.93 3.75 -1.99
N MET A 141 20.61 3.18 -3.14
CA MET A 141 19.62 2.11 -3.26
C MET A 141 20.19 0.74 -2.88
N LYS A 142 21.44 0.60 -2.43
CA LYS A 142 22.02 -0.71 -2.04
C LYS A 142 21.65 -1.07 -0.60
N GLY A 143 21.55 -2.37 -0.32
CA GLY A 143 21.25 -2.90 1.01
C GLY A 143 19.77 -2.82 1.38
N GLY A 144 19.47 -2.24 2.55
CA GLY A 144 18.09 -2.01 3.02
C GLY A 144 17.38 -3.24 3.59
N SER A 145 16.55 -3.02 4.61
CA SER A 145 15.48 -3.93 5.03
C SER A 145 14.19 -3.59 4.30
N THR A 146 13.21 -4.49 4.31
CA THR A 146 11.85 -4.17 3.84
C THR A 146 11.14 -3.29 4.88
N PRO A 147 10.31 -2.31 4.49
CA PRO A 147 10.06 -1.86 3.11
C PRO A 147 11.17 -0.96 2.55
N ILE A 148 11.30 -0.93 1.22
CA ILE A 148 12.11 0.06 0.50
C ILE A 148 11.25 1.30 0.28
N ALA A 149 11.68 2.44 0.82
CA ALA A 149 10.94 3.69 0.76
C ALA A 149 11.74 4.84 0.13
N LEU A 150 11.07 5.64 -0.70
CA LEU A 150 11.57 6.92 -1.21
C LEU A 150 10.54 8.00 -0.92
N SER A 151 10.98 9.17 -0.48
CA SER A 151 10.09 10.27 -0.12
C SER A 151 10.45 11.53 -0.89
N ASN A 152 9.42 12.15 -1.46
CA ASN A 152 9.49 13.44 -2.16
C ASN A 152 10.61 13.54 -3.21
N VAL A 153 10.81 12.48 -3.99
CA VAL A 153 11.80 12.45 -5.07
C VAL A 153 11.34 13.37 -6.19
N PRO A 154 12.07 14.45 -6.51
CA PRO A 154 11.67 15.37 -7.57
C PRO A 154 11.66 14.67 -8.93
N THR A 155 10.71 15.08 -9.79
CA THR A 155 10.56 14.50 -11.12
C THR A 155 10.58 15.57 -12.21
N THR A 156 11.20 15.25 -13.35
CA THR A 156 11.33 16.18 -14.49
C THR A 156 10.82 15.52 -15.77
N LEU A 157 9.89 16.18 -16.46
CA LEU A 157 9.27 15.65 -17.67
C LEU A 157 10.30 15.43 -18.78
N THR A 158 10.29 14.24 -19.41
CA THR A 158 11.18 13.95 -20.54
C THR A 158 10.62 14.53 -21.86
N SER A 159 11.41 14.47 -22.93
CA SER A 159 10.93 14.76 -24.29
C SER A 159 9.82 13.82 -24.76
N GLN A 160 9.89 12.55 -24.41
CA GLN A 160 8.87 11.56 -24.73
C GLN A 160 7.59 11.79 -23.91
N GLY A 161 7.74 12.17 -22.64
CA GLY A 161 6.64 12.58 -21.78
C GLY A 161 5.93 13.81 -22.31
N ALA A 162 6.67 14.86 -22.68
CA ALA A 162 6.13 16.06 -23.32
C ALA A 162 5.30 15.75 -24.57
N SER A 163 5.79 14.84 -25.43
CA SER A 163 5.04 14.36 -26.59
C SER A 163 3.77 13.59 -26.21
N ALA A 164 3.80 12.81 -25.12
CA ALA A 164 2.64 12.05 -24.64
C ALA A 164 1.58 12.91 -23.94
N PHE A 165 1.96 14.06 -23.37
CA PHE A 165 1.05 15.12 -22.94
C PHE A 165 0.55 15.97 -24.12
N ALA A 166 0.53 15.44 -25.35
CA ALA A 166 0.08 16.12 -26.56
C ALA A 166 0.68 17.53 -26.76
N GLY A 167 1.92 17.76 -26.28
CA GLY A 167 2.59 19.05 -26.39
C GLY A 167 2.12 20.15 -25.42
N TYR A 168 1.25 19.86 -24.46
CA TYR A 168 0.82 20.83 -23.43
C TYR A 168 1.98 21.31 -22.53
N TYR A 169 2.99 20.47 -22.36
CA TYR A 169 4.18 20.75 -21.56
C TYR A 169 5.44 20.47 -22.36
N THR A 170 6.48 21.25 -22.11
CA THR A 170 7.79 21.09 -22.74
C THR A 170 8.67 20.15 -21.91
N ALA A 171 9.62 19.48 -22.58
CA ALA A 171 10.65 18.70 -21.89
C ALA A 171 11.40 19.57 -20.87
N GLY A 172 11.78 19.00 -19.73
CA GLY A 172 12.40 19.73 -18.63
C GLY A 172 11.40 20.40 -17.67
N THR A 173 10.10 20.36 -17.97
CA THR A 173 9.08 20.86 -17.05
C THR A 173 9.11 20.06 -15.73
N PRO A 174 9.23 20.72 -14.57
CA PRO A 174 9.08 20.06 -13.28
C PRO A 174 7.65 19.52 -13.11
N LEU A 175 7.56 18.26 -12.69
CA LEU A 175 6.32 17.62 -12.27
C LEU A 175 6.31 17.50 -10.74
N ASP A 176 5.18 17.06 -10.19
CA ASP A 176 5.11 16.85 -8.73
C ASP A 176 6.07 15.73 -8.32
N PRO A 177 6.71 15.83 -7.14
CA PRO A 177 7.58 14.78 -6.65
C PRO A 177 6.79 13.49 -6.39
N ILE A 178 7.49 12.36 -6.42
CA ILE A 178 6.91 11.05 -6.07
C ILE A 178 7.35 10.63 -4.67
N SER A 179 6.52 9.81 -4.03
CA SER A 179 6.92 9.01 -2.87
C SER A 179 6.50 7.57 -3.09
N LEU A 180 7.31 6.59 -2.68
CA LEU A 180 6.95 5.18 -2.73
C LEU A 180 7.36 4.45 -1.47
N SER A 181 6.66 3.36 -1.17
CA SER A 181 7.05 2.37 -0.18
C SER A 181 6.67 1.01 -0.71
N VAL A 182 7.62 0.08 -0.78
CA VAL A 182 7.40 -1.25 -1.36
C VAL A 182 7.98 -2.34 -0.50
N ASP A 183 7.25 -3.44 -0.41
CA ASP A 183 7.66 -4.63 0.32
C ASP A 183 8.50 -5.53 -0.58
N THR A 184 9.56 -6.11 -0.01
CA THR A 184 10.45 -7.02 -0.73
C THR A 184 10.51 -8.38 -0.06
N LYS A 185 10.35 -9.45 -0.85
CA LYS A 185 10.49 -10.85 -0.44
C LYS A 185 11.90 -11.34 -0.76
N GLY A 186 12.60 -11.81 0.26
CA GLY A 186 13.92 -12.44 0.16
C GLY A 186 14.54 -12.61 1.55
N ALA A 187 15.46 -13.56 1.71
CA ALA A 187 16.09 -13.82 3.01
C ALA A 187 16.72 -12.53 3.57
N ALA A 188 16.30 -12.12 4.76
CA ALA A 188 17.02 -11.13 5.55
C ALA A 188 18.47 -11.60 5.69
N GLU A 189 19.44 -10.68 5.65
CA GLU A 189 20.81 -11.01 5.99
C GLU A 189 20.83 -11.75 7.34
N PRO A 190 21.64 -12.82 7.49
CA PRO A 190 21.72 -13.52 8.76
C PRO A 190 22.16 -12.55 9.84
N LYS A 191 21.27 -12.27 10.79
CA LYS A 191 21.59 -11.56 12.04
C LYS A 191 22.70 -12.36 12.75
N PRO A 192 23.77 -11.73 13.25
CA PRO A 192 24.76 -12.45 14.05
C PRO A 192 24.05 -13.06 15.26
N ALA A 193 24.20 -14.38 15.41
CA ALA A 193 23.56 -15.15 16.48
C ALA A 193 23.99 -14.61 17.86
N PRO A 194 23.05 -14.40 18.81
CA PRO A 194 23.41 -14.18 20.20
C PRO A 194 24.09 -15.42 20.78
N SER A 195 25.24 -15.23 21.40
CA SER A 195 26.00 -16.28 22.09
C SER A 195 25.16 -16.93 23.20
N GLU A 196 25.00 -18.24 23.12
CA GLU A 196 24.38 -19.05 24.16
C GLU A 196 25.13 -18.89 25.49
N LYS A 197 24.40 -18.54 26.56
CA LYS A 197 24.79 -18.85 27.93
C LYS A 197 23.84 -19.90 28.47
N LYS A 198 24.44 -21.03 28.82
CA LYS A 198 23.90 -22.20 29.49
C LYS A 198 23.66 -21.85 30.96
N ASP A 199 22.54 -22.31 31.52
CA ASP A 199 22.46 -22.82 32.90
C ASP A 199 21.21 -23.74 33.02
N GLU A 200 21.48 -24.98 33.42
CA GLU A 200 20.59 -26.02 33.97
C GLU A 200 20.23 -25.60 35.43
N ASP A 201 19.19 -26.04 36.17
CA ASP A 201 18.30 -27.20 36.14
C ASP A 201 17.17 -27.04 37.21
N ALA A 202 16.22 -27.98 37.20
CA ALA A 202 15.26 -28.38 38.27
C ALA A 202 13.97 -27.52 38.48
N GLU A 203 12.75 -28.05 38.67
CA GLU A 203 12.27 -29.41 38.96
C GLU A 203 10.77 -29.58 38.56
N LYS A 204 10.34 -30.83 38.43
CA LYS A 204 9.05 -31.34 37.93
C LYS A 204 7.91 -31.23 38.97
N ASP A 205 6.69 -30.96 38.50
CA ASP A 205 5.49 -31.81 38.70
C ASP A 205 4.19 -31.02 38.46
N ALA A 206 3.59 -31.17 37.27
CA ALA A 206 2.17 -30.94 36.99
C ALA A 206 1.83 -31.41 35.56
N GLU A 207 2.15 -32.68 35.27
CA GLU A 207 1.91 -33.30 33.97
C GLU A 207 0.79 -34.33 34.08
N LYS A 208 -0.42 -33.96 33.64
CA LYS A 208 -1.31 -34.89 32.92
C LYS A 208 -2.46 -34.25 32.14
N ASP A 209 -2.80 -32.97 32.36
CA ASP A 209 -3.80 -32.26 31.52
C ASP A 209 -3.20 -31.32 30.44
N LYS A 210 -1.91 -30.98 30.54
CA LYS A 210 -1.24 -30.10 29.55
C LYS A 210 -0.74 -30.81 28.30
N ALA A 211 -0.65 -32.14 28.29
CA ALA A 211 -0.16 -32.93 27.16
C ALA A 211 -1.13 -32.91 25.96
N LYS A 212 -2.44 -32.78 26.18
CA LYS A 212 -3.42 -32.74 25.09
C LYS A 212 -3.48 -31.39 24.35
N LYS A 213 -3.17 -30.27 25.03
CA LYS A 213 -3.07 -28.93 24.42
C LYS A 213 -1.70 -28.65 23.77
N LYS A 214 -0.61 -29.31 24.22
CA LYS A 214 0.73 -29.11 23.65
C LYS A 214 0.92 -29.90 22.34
N ALA A 215 0.28 -31.05 22.19
CA ALA A 215 0.34 -31.85 20.96
C ALA A 215 -0.44 -31.25 19.77
N GLU A 216 -1.41 -30.34 20.01
CA GLU A 216 -2.03 -29.56 18.93
C GLU A 216 -1.19 -28.36 18.49
N LYS A 217 -0.34 -27.82 19.37
CA LYS A 217 0.58 -26.71 19.06
C LYS A 217 1.82 -27.13 18.26
N GLU A 218 2.10 -28.43 18.12
CA GLU A 218 3.22 -28.94 17.32
C GLU A 218 2.89 -29.15 15.83
N LYS A 219 1.72 -28.72 15.34
CA LYS A 219 1.38 -28.74 13.90
C LYS A 219 1.09 -27.36 13.28
N ALA A 220 1.12 -26.29 14.08
CA ALA A 220 0.96 -24.93 13.60
C ALA A 220 2.31 -24.20 13.58
N GLY A 221 2.70 -23.66 12.42
CA GLY A 221 3.88 -22.83 12.29
C GLY A 221 3.64 -21.46 12.94
N ARG A 222 4.58 -21.01 13.77
CA ARG A 222 4.55 -19.66 14.34
C ARG A 222 5.21 -18.67 13.38
N PHE A 223 4.64 -17.46 13.27
CA PHE A 223 5.24 -16.34 12.54
C PHE A 223 5.29 -15.10 13.42
N GLU A 224 6.24 -14.20 13.13
CA GLU A 224 6.47 -12.98 13.92
C GLU A 224 6.71 -11.72 13.05
N ASP A 225 6.57 -11.84 11.73
CA ASP A 225 6.81 -10.76 10.76
C ASP A 225 5.67 -10.68 9.74
N ALA A 226 4.43 -10.65 10.23
CA ALA A 226 3.27 -10.43 9.39
C ALA A 226 2.97 -8.94 9.25
N ALA A 227 2.30 -8.57 8.17
CA ALA A 227 1.69 -7.25 8.01
C ALA A 227 0.25 -7.41 7.51
N VAL A 228 -0.62 -6.52 7.96
CA VAL A 228 -1.94 -6.34 7.37
C VAL A 228 -2.11 -4.89 6.95
N ASP A 229 -2.49 -4.71 5.69
CA ASP A 229 -2.88 -3.41 5.16
C ASP A 229 -4.40 -3.37 5.08
N TRP A 230 -5.02 -2.59 5.96
CA TRP A 230 -6.47 -2.46 6.04
C TRP A 230 -6.91 -1.04 5.75
N GLY A 231 -7.67 -0.85 4.68
CA GLY A 231 -8.11 0.47 4.26
C GLY A 231 -9.55 0.75 4.58
N VAL A 232 -9.93 0.72 5.86
CA VAL A 232 -11.16 1.32 6.43
C VAL A 232 -12.02 2.02 5.37
N ARG A 233 -13.24 1.55 5.08
CA ARG A 233 -14.10 1.95 3.94
C ARG A 233 -13.77 3.31 3.32
N ARG A 234 -13.39 3.33 2.04
CA ARG A 234 -12.94 4.55 1.34
C ARG A 234 -13.88 5.76 1.52
N THR A 235 -15.18 5.57 1.32
CA THR A 235 -16.16 6.66 1.43
C THR A 235 -16.23 7.25 2.83
N PHE A 236 -15.92 6.46 3.87
CA PHE A 236 -15.83 6.96 5.24
C PHE A 236 -14.62 7.89 5.39
N ARG A 237 -13.44 7.51 4.88
CA ARG A 237 -12.25 8.40 4.94
C ARG A 237 -12.45 9.69 4.15
N GLU A 238 -13.12 9.59 2.99
CA GLU A 238 -13.52 10.76 2.18
C GLU A 238 -14.51 11.65 2.95
N TYR A 239 -15.47 11.06 3.69
CA TYR A 239 -16.34 11.81 4.60
C TYR A 239 -15.53 12.53 5.69
N VAL A 240 -14.65 11.81 6.40
CA VAL A 240 -13.86 12.37 7.52
C VAL A 240 -13.08 13.59 7.05
N THR A 241 -12.31 13.49 5.97
CA THR A 241 -11.48 14.60 5.47
C THR A 241 -12.22 15.59 4.58
N GLY A 242 -13.45 15.27 4.19
CA GLY A 242 -14.27 16.10 3.32
C GLY A 242 -14.83 17.33 4.03
N SER A 243 -15.53 18.17 3.27
CA SER A 243 -16.16 19.39 3.77
C SER A 243 -17.23 19.16 4.83
N ILE A 244 -17.74 17.92 4.95
CA ILE A 244 -18.74 17.51 5.94
C ILE A 244 -18.07 17.08 7.24
N GLY A 245 -17.20 16.06 7.20
CA GLY A 245 -16.54 15.55 8.40
C GLY A 245 -15.50 16.50 8.99
N GLN A 246 -14.85 17.34 8.16
CA GLN A 246 -13.84 18.34 8.57
C GLN A 246 -12.82 17.83 9.60
N GLY A 247 -12.51 16.55 9.48
CA GLY A 247 -11.78 15.76 10.44
C GLY A 247 -10.43 15.33 9.92
N LYS A 248 -9.79 14.48 10.73
CA LYS A 248 -8.49 13.90 10.49
C LYS A 248 -8.43 12.51 11.11
N TRP A 249 -7.38 11.78 10.78
CA TRP A 249 -6.98 10.61 11.52
C TRP A 249 -5.58 10.78 12.08
N THR A 250 -5.30 10.05 13.15
CA THR A 250 -3.95 9.88 13.70
C THR A 250 -3.63 8.40 13.81
N LEU A 251 -2.35 8.08 13.70
CA LEU A 251 -1.83 6.72 13.78
C LEU A 251 -0.89 6.65 14.98
N ALA A 252 -0.99 5.56 15.73
CA ALA A 252 -0.18 5.32 16.92
C ALA A 252 0.11 3.82 17.08
N ASP A 253 0.90 3.49 18.11
CA ASP A 253 1.16 2.12 18.55
C ASP A 253 1.77 1.19 17.48
N GLY A 254 2.46 1.77 16.48
CA GLY A 254 3.05 1.01 15.37
C GLY A 254 2.19 0.93 14.11
N ALA A 255 1.00 1.51 14.11
CA ALA A 255 0.26 1.72 12.87
C ALA A 255 0.98 2.75 12.00
N GLU A 256 1.16 2.42 10.74
CA GLU A 256 1.82 3.26 9.75
C GLU A 256 0.81 3.72 8.70
N ASP A 257 1.06 4.91 8.15
CA ASP A 257 0.29 5.38 7.01
C ASP A 257 0.71 4.55 5.79
N GLY A 258 0.02 3.43 5.57
CA GLY A 258 0.08 2.65 4.32
C GLY A 258 -0.65 3.36 3.19
N GLY A 259 -1.25 4.51 3.47
CA GLY A 259 -1.69 5.48 2.50
C GLY A 259 -3.06 5.26 1.87
N ALA A 260 -3.26 4.18 1.11
CA ALA A 260 -4.61 3.78 0.65
C ALA A 260 -5.31 3.01 1.77
N LEU A 261 -4.48 2.32 2.54
CA LEU A 261 -4.77 1.40 3.61
C LEU A 261 -3.92 1.82 4.81
N PHE A 262 -4.35 1.50 6.01
CA PHE A 262 -3.50 1.64 7.20
C PHE A 262 -2.70 0.35 7.34
N ARG A 263 -1.40 0.48 7.58
CA ARG A 263 -0.52 -0.67 7.73
C ARG A 263 -0.33 -0.97 9.21
N PHE A 264 -0.56 -2.22 9.58
CA PHE A 264 -0.24 -2.76 10.90
C PHE A 264 0.84 -3.81 10.69
N ALA A 265 2.07 -3.44 11.04
CA ALA A 265 3.26 -4.27 10.84
C ALA A 265 3.56 -5.15 12.06
N GLN A 266 4.58 -6.00 11.96
CA GLN A 266 5.12 -6.80 13.08
C GLN A 266 4.09 -7.75 13.72
N GLY A 267 3.12 -8.21 12.92
CA GLY A 267 2.09 -9.13 13.34
C GLY A 267 2.66 -10.49 13.72
N LYS A 268 2.09 -11.08 14.76
CA LYS A 268 2.53 -12.37 15.32
C LYS A 268 1.35 -13.31 15.40
N GLY A 269 1.61 -14.59 15.19
CA GLY A 269 0.52 -15.55 15.16
C GLY A 269 0.93 -16.97 14.83
N THR A 270 -0.09 -17.77 14.52
CA THR A 270 0.04 -19.18 14.19
C THR A 270 -0.71 -19.52 12.91
N TYR A 271 -0.14 -20.43 12.12
CA TYR A 271 -0.74 -21.00 10.93
C TYR A 271 -0.74 -22.52 10.99
N ASP A 272 -1.90 -23.17 10.95
CA ASP A 272 -2.03 -24.62 10.83
C ASP A 272 -2.32 -24.99 9.36
N ALA A 273 -1.31 -25.56 8.70
CA ALA A 273 -1.41 -25.95 7.29
C ALA A 273 -2.42 -27.07 7.03
N LYS A 274 -2.69 -27.93 8.03
CA LYS A 274 -3.63 -29.05 7.87
C LYS A 274 -5.07 -28.58 8.02
N LYS A 275 -5.30 -27.66 8.95
CA LYS A 275 -6.61 -27.06 9.19
C LYS A 275 -6.89 -25.88 8.25
N GLN A 276 -5.85 -25.37 7.57
CA GLN A 276 -5.86 -24.12 6.82
C GLN A 276 -6.41 -22.97 7.69
N THR A 277 -5.93 -22.90 8.92
CA THR A 277 -6.31 -21.86 9.87
C THR A 277 -5.15 -20.93 10.17
N LEU A 278 -5.45 -19.64 10.30
CA LEU A 278 -4.51 -18.61 10.74
C LEU A 278 -5.15 -17.82 11.88
N ASP A 279 -4.35 -17.48 12.87
CA ASP A 279 -4.68 -16.48 13.89
C ASP A 279 -3.48 -15.54 14.02
N ALA A 280 -3.70 -14.23 13.85
CA ALA A 280 -2.69 -13.19 13.97
C ALA A 280 -3.20 -12.01 14.79
N GLY A 281 -2.32 -11.44 15.61
CA GLY A 281 -2.51 -10.13 16.23
C GLY A 281 -1.48 -9.14 15.73
N PHE A 282 -1.90 -7.88 15.61
CA PHE A 282 -1.07 -6.78 15.14
C PHE A 282 -1.16 -5.62 16.13
N ASP A 283 0.00 -5.01 16.39
CA ASP A 283 0.07 -3.74 17.10
C ASP A 283 -0.38 -2.60 16.17
N GLY A 284 -0.83 -1.50 16.76
CA GLY A 284 -1.20 -0.29 16.04
C GLY A 284 -2.61 0.18 16.35
N SER A 285 -2.81 1.49 16.23
CA SER A 285 -4.13 2.09 16.32
C SER A 285 -4.35 3.22 15.33
N ILE A 286 -5.61 3.37 14.90
CA ILE A 286 -6.09 4.46 14.05
C ILE A 286 -7.17 5.20 14.84
N HIS A 287 -7.05 6.51 14.94
CA HIS A 287 -8.05 7.35 15.61
C HIS A 287 -8.58 8.42 14.67
N PHE A 288 -9.85 8.32 14.30
CA PHE A 288 -10.58 9.29 13.50
C PHE A 288 -11.29 10.31 14.41
N THR A 289 -11.09 11.59 14.12
CA THR A 289 -11.74 12.70 14.82
C THR A 289 -12.31 13.68 13.80
N GLY A 290 -13.49 14.24 14.03
CA GLY A 290 -14.09 15.23 13.14
C GLY A 290 -15.30 15.96 13.72
N ALA A 291 -15.96 16.75 12.88
CA ALA A 291 -17.24 17.38 13.18
C ALA A 291 -18.33 16.32 13.48
N HIS A 292 -19.47 16.78 13.99
CA HIS A 292 -20.62 15.92 14.34
C HIS A 292 -20.27 14.83 15.35
N ASP A 293 -19.42 15.16 16.33
CA ASP A 293 -18.98 14.27 17.41
C ASP A 293 -18.33 12.98 16.91
N LEU A 294 -17.73 13.01 15.71
CA LEU A 294 -16.95 11.90 15.19
C LEU A 294 -15.71 11.72 16.08
N ASP A 295 -15.73 10.66 16.88
CA ASP A 295 -14.60 10.12 17.64
C ASP A 295 -14.65 8.60 17.58
N LEU A 296 -13.78 8.02 16.76
CA LEU A 296 -13.74 6.59 16.47
C LEU A 296 -12.31 6.08 16.43
N LYS A 297 -11.95 5.20 17.37
CA LYS A 297 -10.64 4.56 17.43
C LYS A 297 -10.74 3.07 17.16
N PHE A 298 -9.83 2.56 16.33
CA PHE A 298 -9.57 1.14 16.12
C PHE A 298 -8.20 0.80 16.69
N ALA A 299 -8.08 -0.27 17.47
CA ALA A 299 -6.82 -0.78 18.01
C ALA A 299 -6.84 -2.32 18.10
N GLY A 300 -5.69 -2.94 18.35
CA GLY A 300 -5.63 -4.38 18.59
C GLY A 300 -6.14 -5.21 17.42
N VAL A 301 -5.69 -4.88 16.20
CA VAL A 301 -6.17 -5.56 14.99
C VAL A 301 -5.83 -7.04 15.06
N THR A 302 -6.83 -7.89 14.84
CA THR A 302 -6.66 -9.34 14.72
C THR A 302 -7.13 -9.81 13.36
N VAL A 303 -6.50 -10.87 12.87
CA VAL A 303 -6.93 -11.56 11.64
C VAL A 303 -7.03 -13.04 11.94
N ALA A 304 -8.22 -13.60 11.69
CA ALA A 304 -8.46 -15.03 11.72
C ALA A 304 -8.80 -15.52 10.32
N VAL A 305 -8.26 -16.66 9.89
CA VAL A 305 -8.65 -17.35 8.65
C VAL A 305 -9.05 -18.77 9.00
N ALA A 306 -10.19 -19.22 8.50
CA ALA A 306 -10.61 -20.61 8.59
C ALA A 306 -11.46 -20.98 7.37
N LYS A 307 -11.27 -22.18 6.84
CA LYS A 307 -12.10 -22.74 5.75
C LYS A 307 -12.21 -21.83 4.51
N GLY A 308 -11.15 -21.07 4.21
CA GLY A 308 -11.10 -20.17 3.05
C GLY A 308 -11.85 -18.85 3.22
N GLU A 309 -12.24 -18.51 4.45
CA GLU A 309 -12.80 -17.22 4.83
C GLU A 309 -11.94 -16.60 5.93
N GLY A 310 -11.70 -15.30 5.82
CA GLY A 310 -10.99 -14.53 6.83
C GLY A 310 -11.87 -13.46 7.45
N THR A 311 -11.59 -13.15 8.71
CA THR A 311 -12.21 -12.06 9.47
C THR A 311 -11.11 -11.15 9.99
N LEU A 312 -11.26 -9.85 9.79
CA LEU A 312 -10.46 -8.85 10.48
C LEU A 312 -11.33 -8.22 11.57
N SER A 313 -10.83 -8.26 12.80
CA SER A 313 -11.46 -7.66 13.98
C SER A 313 -10.56 -6.59 14.58
N ALA A 314 -11.14 -5.72 15.41
CA ALA A 314 -10.39 -4.75 16.19
C ALA A 314 -11.19 -4.33 17.43
N ASP A 315 -10.49 -3.81 18.43
CA ASP A 315 -11.10 -3.06 19.51
C ASP A 315 -11.60 -1.73 18.96
N VAL A 316 -12.89 -1.43 19.18
CA VAL A 316 -13.55 -0.22 18.71
C VAL A 316 -13.91 0.65 19.89
N THR A 317 -13.25 1.80 20.00
CA THR A 317 -13.65 2.85 20.95
C THR A 317 -14.47 3.91 20.23
N SER A 318 -15.68 4.17 20.73
CA SER A 318 -16.52 5.27 20.28
C SER A 318 -17.26 5.88 21.47
N ALA A 319 -17.39 7.20 21.50
CA ALA A 319 -18.00 7.95 22.61
C ALA A 319 -17.46 7.53 24.00
N GLY A 320 -16.15 7.26 24.09
CA GLY A 320 -15.48 6.85 25.33
C GLY A 320 -15.71 5.41 25.77
N THR A 321 -16.46 4.59 25.01
CA THR A 321 -16.71 3.18 25.31
C THR A 321 -15.96 2.29 24.33
N THR A 322 -15.22 1.31 24.84
CA THR A 322 -14.52 0.30 24.03
C THR A 322 -15.32 -0.99 23.96
N ARG A 323 -15.50 -1.51 22.76
CA ARG A 323 -15.92 -2.89 22.50
C ARG A 323 -14.73 -3.67 21.97
N GLU A 324 -14.39 -4.77 22.62
CA GLU A 324 -13.23 -5.58 22.27
C GLU A 324 -13.54 -6.55 21.12
N ASP A 325 -12.54 -6.83 20.28
CA ASP A 325 -12.56 -7.85 19.21
C ASP A 325 -13.81 -7.81 18.32
N VAL A 326 -14.25 -6.60 17.94
CA VAL A 326 -15.41 -6.43 17.07
C VAL A 326 -15.06 -6.94 15.68
N PRO A 327 -15.78 -7.93 15.13
CA PRO A 327 -15.52 -8.40 13.77
C PRO A 327 -15.94 -7.30 12.80
N LEU A 328 -15.02 -6.70 12.07
CA LEU A 328 -15.30 -5.52 11.23
C LEU A 328 -15.61 -5.89 9.79
N ILE A 329 -14.81 -6.80 9.23
CA ILE A 329 -14.95 -7.25 7.85
C ILE A 329 -14.70 -8.75 7.73
N THR A 330 -15.33 -9.37 6.74
CA THR A 330 -14.93 -10.70 6.23
C THR A 330 -14.36 -10.58 4.82
N PHE A 331 -13.48 -11.51 4.45
CA PHE A 331 -12.84 -11.54 3.14
C PHE A 331 -12.58 -12.98 2.67
N VAL A 332 -12.48 -13.16 1.36
CA VAL A 332 -12.24 -14.50 0.77
C VAL A 332 -10.75 -14.86 0.87
N ALA A 333 -10.45 -16.06 1.36
CA ALA A 333 -9.10 -16.58 1.59
C ALA A 333 -8.92 -18.03 1.07
N LYS A 334 -9.64 -18.41 -0.01
CA LYS A 334 -9.74 -19.79 -0.52
C LYS A 334 -8.40 -20.46 -0.88
N ASP A 335 -7.38 -19.68 -1.20
CA ASP A 335 -6.03 -20.17 -1.57
C ASP A 335 -4.94 -19.72 -0.57
N PHE A 336 -5.31 -19.44 0.68
CA PHE A 336 -4.38 -18.97 1.70
C PHE A 336 -3.51 -20.11 2.24
N ALA A 337 -2.50 -20.48 1.44
CA ALA A 337 -1.48 -21.46 1.76
C ALA A 337 -0.08 -20.84 1.61
N PRO A 338 0.82 -21.03 2.59
CA PRO A 338 2.19 -20.59 2.48
C PRO A 338 2.88 -21.19 1.25
N LYS A 339 3.50 -20.32 0.45
CA LYS A 339 4.43 -20.70 -0.62
C LYS A 339 5.80 -20.14 -0.28
N ASP A 340 6.78 -21.01 -0.14
CA ASP A 340 8.14 -20.66 0.33
C ASP A 340 8.13 -19.91 1.66
N GLY A 341 7.37 -20.41 2.63
CA GLY A 341 7.31 -19.87 3.99
C GLY A 341 6.46 -18.60 4.16
N LEU A 342 5.85 -18.06 3.11
CA LEU A 342 5.00 -16.87 3.18
C LEU A 342 3.60 -17.16 2.62
N ALA A 343 2.57 -16.91 3.42
CA ALA A 343 1.19 -16.87 2.95
C ALA A 343 0.83 -15.41 2.63
N VAL A 344 0.36 -15.17 1.40
CA VAL A 344 0.01 -13.82 0.94
C VAL A 344 -1.43 -13.82 0.44
N LEU A 345 -2.17 -12.82 0.86
CA LEU A 345 -3.46 -12.47 0.31
C LEU A 345 -3.37 -11.04 -0.21
N THR A 346 -3.70 -10.82 -1.48
CA THR A 346 -3.59 -9.51 -2.12
C THR A 346 -4.94 -9.10 -2.67
N GLU A 347 -5.37 -7.87 -2.35
CA GLU A 347 -6.63 -7.29 -2.82
C GLU A 347 -7.87 -8.18 -2.58
N ALA A 348 -7.91 -8.92 -1.46
CA ALA A 348 -9.08 -9.70 -1.14
C ALA A 348 -10.29 -8.78 -0.93
N PRO A 349 -11.36 -8.90 -1.74
CA PRO A 349 -12.57 -8.13 -1.54
C PRO A 349 -13.12 -8.41 -0.15
N ALA A 350 -13.36 -7.34 0.59
CA ALA A 350 -13.84 -7.40 1.96
C ALA A 350 -15.29 -6.89 2.04
N THR A 351 -16.10 -7.56 2.85
CA THR A 351 -17.48 -7.20 3.14
C THR A 351 -17.57 -6.74 4.59
N LEU A 352 -18.25 -5.62 4.86
CA LEU A 352 -18.55 -5.24 6.23
C LEU A 352 -19.47 -6.29 6.88
N THR A 353 -19.14 -6.66 8.11
CA THR A 353 -20.05 -7.44 8.96
C THR A 353 -21.17 -6.55 9.49
N GLU A 354 -22.17 -7.16 10.13
CA GLU A 354 -23.21 -6.41 10.84
C GLU A 354 -22.61 -5.55 11.97
N ASP A 355 -21.70 -6.12 12.77
CA ASP A 355 -21.08 -5.41 13.89
C ASP A 355 -20.07 -4.34 13.44
N GLY A 356 -19.37 -4.60 12.34
CA GLY A 356 -18.57 -3.61 11.64
C GLY A 356 -19.42 -2.44 11.17
N SER A 357 -20.58 -2.71 10.54
CA SER A 357 -21.51 -1.66 10.12
C SER A 357 -21.96 -0.80 11.31
N LYS A 358 -22.30 -1.42 12.44
CA LYS A 358 -22.62 -0.70 13.68
C LYS A 358 -21.44 0.12 14.22
N ALA A 359 -20.21 -0.37 14.07
CA ALA A 359 -19.00 0.33 14.52
C ALA A 359 -18.73 1.63 13.76
N PHE A 360 -19.13 1.75 12.50
CA PHE A 360 -19.00 2.99 11.72
C PHE A 360 -20.16 3.98 11.92
N GLY A 361 -21.15 3.65 12.76
CA GLY A 361 -22.44 4.32 12.79
C GLY A 361 -23.25 4.03 11.52
N SER A 362 -24.56 4.19 11.54
CA SER A 362 -25.44 3.94 10.39
C SER A 362 -25.30 5.00 9.27
N MET A 363 -24.07 5.45 8.97
CA MET A 363 -23.74 6.48 8.00
C MET A 363 -23.68 5.99 6.56
#